data_AF-A0AAD7INI6-F1
#
_entry.id   AF-A0AAD7INI6-F1
#
_cell.length_a   1.000
_cell.length_b   1.000
_cell.length_c   1.000
_cell.angle_alpha   90.00
_cell.angle_beta   90.00
_cell.angle_gamma   90.00
#
_symmetry.space_group_name_H-M   'P 1'
#
loop_
_entity.id
_entity.type
_entity.pdbx_description
1 polymer ?
#
loop_
_entity_poly.entity_id
_entity_poly.type
_entity_poly.pdbx_seq_one_letter_code
_entity_poly.pdbx_strand_id
1 'polypeptide(L)'
;MGLAADWRTTVSASARGSKASTTAIKGKGKTLDNSSIPLGGLTKDDIEACGPPRTGKSKLAARFDWESFKSDVVVISSNEEEKPTFKACKTLYPGKVKVKAPVVTTALTSVASSCFTVVVTSSPTPQASIPAHIKDLWRCVFLPTLNSHVGSSQMPWEEGDLACIKDVFDIVYPRSLYKLEISNPVFTKAQDRVYDHRTWFAGQAVDHVSSFFGTKAFTNAKNPKATIAVYTAYTLQPDGLMLWRNPADEDKDTVEPEGLFESPFMVAIMSSFVKEMMGSLKDYGCLYGAIGLTASTVFSMFLTGELVMNAEQFLHENISTIIDDCVSDVKQLSERCWDSIMMAYSAPLKKKVVMKMAAMESKHCQLYRPRSPY
;
A
#
# COMPACT_ATOMS: atom_id res chain seq x y z
N MET A 1 -24.35 -43.98 3.58
CA MET A 1 -24.95 -43.07 4.58
C MET A 1 -24.40 -41.69 4.25
N GLY A 2 -25.06 -40.84 3.45
CA GLY A 2 -26.33 -40.14 3.70
C GLY A 2 -26.00 -38.83 4.44
N LEU A 3 -26.29 -37.61 3.99
CA LEU A 3 -27.12 -37.04 2.91
C LEU A 3 -26.59 -35.63 2.60
N ALA A 4 -26.95 -35.11 1.43
CA ALA A 4 -26.67 -33.74 0.95
C ALA A 4 -27.67 -32.69 1.50
N ALA A 5 -27.48 -31.44 1.03
CA ALA A 5 -28.44 -30.31 0.97
C ALA A 5 -28.48 -29.42 2.24
N ASP A 6 -28.60 -28.09 2.23
CA ASP A 6 -29.14 -27.14 1.25
C ASP A 6 -28.59 -25.72 1.46
N TRP A 7 -28.49 -24.98 0.35
CA TRP A 7 -28.20 -23.55 0.27
C TRP A 7 -29.45 -22.86 -0.28
N ARG A 8 -29.82 -21.71 0.32
CA ARG A 8 -30.92 -20.76 -0.01
C ARG A 8 -32.31 -21.05 0.59
N THR A 9 -32.83 -20.08 1.35
CA THR A 9 -34.02 -19.32 0.93
C THR A 9 -34.25 -18.01 1.71
N THR A 10 -34.50 -16.94 0.94
CA THR A 10 -35.43 -15.79 1.14
C THR A 10 -35.40 -14.90 2.38
N VAL A 11 -35.24 -13.59 2.14
CA VAL A 11 -36.38 -12.65 2.25
C VAL A 11 -36.37 -11.69 1.06
N SER A 12 -37.48 -11.66 0.32
CA SER A 12 -37.83 -10.63 -0.65
C SER A 12 -39.23 -10.10 -0.33
N ALA A 13 -39.38 -8.78 -0.28
CA ALA A 13 -40.61 -8.02 -0.48
C ALA A 13 -40.17 -6.58 -0.82
N SER A 14 -40.12 -6.12 -2.07
CA SER A 14 -41.22 -5.72 -2.97
C SER A 14 -42.17 -4.66 -2.39
N ALA A 15 -41.96 -3.41 -2.78
CA ALA A 15 -43.06 -2.49 -3.09
C ALA A 15 -42.68 -1.55 -4.25
N ARG A 16 -43.64 -1.42 -5.17
CA ARG A 16 -43.57 -0.78 -6.49
C ARG A 16 -43.70 0.74 -6.40
N GLY A 17 -43.15 1.43 -7.40
CA GLY A 17 -43.51 2.83 -7.70
C GLY A 17 -43.01 3.25 -9.08
N SER A 18 -43.86 3.13 -10.09
CA SER A 18 -43.65 3.63 -11.46
C SER A 18 -43.41 5.14 -11.52
N LYS A 19 -42.60 5.59 -12.47
CA LYS A 19 -43.05 6.40 -13.62
C LYS A 19 -41.91 6.66 -14.62
N ALA A 20 -42.18 6.28 -15.86
CA ALA A 20 -41.44 6.69 -17.03
C ALA A 20 -41.65 8.19 -17.29
N SER A 21 -40.58 8.89 -17.68
CA SER A 21 -40.69 10.17 -18.36
C SER A 21 -39.73 10.17 -19.54
N THR A 22 -40.31 10.05 -20.73
CA THR A 22 -39.65 10.17 -22.02
C THR A 22 -39.47 11.65 -22.31
N THR A 23 -38.23 12.11 -22.50
CA THR A 23 -37.97 13.45 -23.05
C THR A 23 -37.05 13.32 -24.25
N ALA A 24 -37.59 13.67 -25.41
CA ALA A 24 -36.86 13.81 -26.66
C ALA A 24 -35.94 15.04 -26.57
N ILE A 25 -34.68 14.88 -26.96
CA ILE A 25 -33.80 16.02 -27.29
C ILE A 25 -33.30 15.84 -28.72
N LYS A 26 -33.49 16.91 -29.48
CA LYS A 26 -33.31 17.07 -30.92
C LYS A 26 -32.18 18.08 -31.14
N GLY A 27 -31.24 17.75 -32.03
CA GLY A 27 -30.28 18.69 -32.65
C GLY A 27 -29.01 18.93 -31.83
N LYS A 28 -27.84 19.23 -32.41
CA LYS A 28 -27.44 19.64 -33.76
C LYS A 28 -25.96 19.27 -33.97
N GLY A 29 -25.58 19.03 -35.22
CA GLY A 29 -24.18 18.85 -35.62
C GLY A 29 -23.34 20.12 -35.54
N LYS A 30 -22.02 19.91 -35.43
CA LYS A 30 -20.91 20.82 -35.73
C LYS A 30 -19.76 19.92 -36.22
N THR A 31 -19.52 19.84 -37.52
CA THR A 31 -18.54 20.63 -38.29
C THR A 31 -17.13 20.55 -37.68
N LEU A 32 -16.31 19.70 -38.30
CA LEU A 32 -14.85 19.72 -38.18
C LEU A 32 -14.34 21.06 -38.73
N ASP A 33 -13.45 21.70 -37.97
CA ASP A 33 -12.53 22.68 -38.54
C ASP A 33 -11.09 22.30 -38.18
N ASN A 34 -10.30 22.17 -39.24
CA ASN A 34 -8.86 22.00 -39.24
C ASN A 34 -8.22 23.37 -39.05
N SER A 35 -7.48 23.58 -37.97
CA SER A 35 -6.47 24.64 -37.93
C SER A 35 -5.32 24.30 -36.99
N SER A 36 -4.15 24.10 -37.61
CA SER A 36 -2.80 24.45 -37.14
C SER A 36 -2.44 24.16 -35.67
N ILE A 37 -1.60 23.15 -35.49
CA ILE A 37 -0.82 22.89 -34.27
C ILE A 37 0.23 24.00 -34.10
N PRO A 38 0.20 24.82 -33.02
CA PRO A 38 1.33 25.63 -32.62
C PRO A 38 2.22 24.82 -31.67
N LEU A 39 3.45 24.56 -32.12
CA LEU A 39 4.53 24.05 -31.31
C LEU A 39 5.00 25.13 -30.31
N GLY A 40 5.06 24.79 -29.03
CA GLY A 40 6.05 25.34 -28.09
C GLY A 40 5.72 26.67 -27.41
N GLY A 41 5.20 26.58 -26.19
CA GLY A 41 5.23 27.67 -25.20
C GLY A 41 4.61 27.22 -23.88
N LEU A 42 5.44 27.06 -22.84
CA LEU A 42 5.00 26.82 -21.46
C LEU A 42 4.10 27.98 -21.01
N THR A 43 2.79 27.74 -20.94
CA THR A 43 1.81 28.69 -20.41
C THR A 43 1.47 28.36 -18.97
N LYS A 44 1.12 29.38 -18.18
CA LYS A 44 0.73 29.27 -16.77
C LYS A 44 -0.53 28.40 -16.53
N ASP A 45 -1.21 27.99 -17.59
CA ASP A 45 -2.39 27.12 -17.56
C ASP A 45 -2.05 25.66 -17.18
N ASP A 46 -0.77 25.27 -17.17
CA ASP A 46 -0.32 23.94 -16.70
C ASP A 46 -0.31 23.80 -15.16
N ILE A 47 -0.56 24.90 -14.43
CA ILE A 47 -0.73 24.91 -12.97
C ILE A 47 -2.17 24.54 -12.58
N GLU A 48 -3.15 24.72 -13.47
CA GLU A 48 -4.57 24.47 -13.20
C GLU A 48 -5.08 23.11 -13.76
N ALA A 49 -4.28 22.41 -14.57
CA ALA A 49 -4.64 21.09 -15.10
C ALA A 49 -4.66 19.97 -14.03
N CYS A 50 -4.14 20.24 -12.83
CA CYS A 50 -4.24 19.39 -11.64
C CYS A 50 -5.27 19.91 -10.63
N GLY A 51 -6.35 20.56 -11.07
CA GLY A 51 -7.53 20.70 -10.21
C GLY A 51 -7.97 19.30 -9.74
N PRO A 52 -8.37 19.12 -8.47
CA PRO A 52 -8.70 17.81 -7.93
C PRO A 52 -9.80 17.15 -8.78
N PRO A 53 -9.90 15.80 -8.80
CA PRO A 53 -11.17 15.19 -9.19
C PRO A 53 -12.26 15.88 -8.38
N ARG A 54 -13.28 16.41 -9.06
CA ARG A 54 -14.41 17.15 -8.47
C ARG A 54 -14.71 16.58 -7.09
N THR A 55 -14.62 17.41 -6.05
CA THR A 55 -14.81 17.10 -4.63
C THR A 55 -16.11 16.33 -4.34
N GLY A 56 -16.17 15.07 -4.74
CA GLY A 56 -16.82 14.04 -3.96
C GLY A 56 -15.82 13.72 -2.87
N LYS A 57 -16.19 14.00 -1.62
CA LYS A 57 -15.43 13.54 -0.44
C LYS A 57 -14.91 12.13 -0.73
N SER A 58 -13.60 11.90 -0.64
CA SER A 58 -13.05 10.54 -0.82
C SER A 58 -13.88 9.59 0.03
N LYS A 59 -14.46 8.56 -0.59
CA LYS A 59 -15.36 7.61 0.08
C LYS A 59 -14.63 6.84 1.19
N LEU A 60 -13.29 6.77 1.09
CA LEU A 60 -12.40 6.19 2.08
C LEU A 60 -12.67 6.73 3.50
N ALA A 61 -12.99 8.02 3.61
CA ALA A 61 -13.22 8.68 4.90
C ALA A 61 -14.67 8.64 5.40
N ALA A 62 -15.63 8.38 4.53
CA ALA A 62 -17.05 8.41 4.90
C ALA A 62 -17.52 7.13 5.61
N ARG A 63 -16.71 6.06 5.62
CA ARG A 63 -17.08 4.75 6.16
C ARG A 63 -16.53 4.45 7.55
N PHE A 64 -15.47 5.13 7.99
CA PHE A 64 -15.10 5.13 9.39
C PHE A 64 -15.98 6.18 10.09
N ASP A 65 -16.94 5.76 10.90
CA ASP A 65 -17.83 6.67 11.65
C ASP A 65 -17.01 7.43 12.70
N TRP A 66 -16.40 8.50 12.21
CA TRP A 66 -15.56 9.40 12.97
C TRP A 66 -16.33 10.11 14.08
N GLU A 67 -17.63 10.32 13.89
CA GLU A 67 -18.48 10.96 14.90
C GLU A 67 -18.73 10.01 16.06
N SER A 68 -18.96 8.72 15.81
CA SER A 68 -19.08 7.70 16.86
C SER A 68 -17.77 7.48 17.64
N PHE A 69 -16.60 7.61 17.00
CA PHE A 69 -15.31 7.45 17.70
C PHE A 69 -14.98 8.65 18.61
N LYS A 70 -15.36 9.88 18.22
CA LYS A 70 -15.17 11.09 19.05
C LYS A 70 -15.89 11.02 20.39
N SER A 71 -17.05 10.36 20.45
CA SER A 71 -17.84 10.23 21.68
C SER A 71 -17.17 9.33 22.74
N ASP A 72 -16.33 8.38 22.34
CA ASP A 72 -15.74 7.38 23.25
C ASP A 72 -14.36 7.75 23.79
N VAL A 73 -13.72 8.78 23.24
CA VAL A 73 -12.43 9.28 23.75
C VAL A 73 -12.68 10.22 24.93
N VAL A 74 -12.66 9.67 26.15
CA VAL A 74 -12.71 10.44 27.40
C VAL A 74 -11.44 11.29 27.53
N VAL A 75 -11.57 12.59 27.26
CA VAL A 75 -10.49 13.57 27.39
C VAL A 75 -10.26 13.89 28.87
N ILE A 76 -9.16 13.38 29.42
CA ILE A 76 -8.66 13.79 30.74
C ILE A 76 -8.03 15.19 30.60
N SER A 77 -8.79 16.21 30.99
CA SER A 77 -8.29 17.59 31.11
C SER A 77 -7.31 17.69 32.28
N SER A 78 -6.12 18.25 32.06
CA SER A 78 -5.18 18.57 33.14
C SER A 78 -4.42 19.85 32.80
N ASN A 79 -4.74 20.91 33.53
CA ASN A 79 -4.01 22.16 33.61
C ASN A 79 -2.58 21.95 34.15
N GLU A 80 -1.63 22.70 33.58
CA GLU A 80 -0.71 23.66 34.24
C GLU A 80 0.57 23.81 33.40
N GLU A 81 0.90 25.07 33.11
CA GLU A 81 2.06 25.54 32.34
C GLU A 81 3.33 25.57 33.21
N GLU A 82 4.43 25.01 32.70
CA GLU A 82 5.77 25.53 33.03
C GLU A 82 6.65 25.56 31.77
N LYS A 83 7.21 26.74 31.46
CA LYS A 83 8.17 26.97 30.38
C LYS A 83 9.61 26.72 30.86
N PRO A 84 10.44 25.95 30.11
CA PRO A 84 11.88 26.06 30.23
C PRO A 84 12.54 26.62 28.96
N THR A 85 13.38 27.63 29.16
CA THR A 85 14.34 28.17 28.19
C THR A 85 15.51 27.21 27.97
N PHE A 86 15.84 26.88 26.72
CA PHE A 86 17.03 26.09 26.37
C PHE A 86 18.08 26.90 25.59
N LYS A 87 19.34 26.82 26.07
CA LYS A 87 20.55 27.33 25.42
C LYS A 87 21.08 26.32 24.40
N ALA A 88 21.56 26.82 23.26
CA ALA A 88 22.11 26.03 22.16
C ALA A 88 23.43 25.31 22.54
N CYS A 89 23.55 24.02 22.19
CA CYS A 89 24.79 23.24 22.32
C CYS A 89 25.28 22.77 20.95
N LYS A 90 26.60 22.91 20.74
CA LYS A 90 27.32 22.80 19.46
C LYS A 90 27.44 21.34 18.99
N THR A 91 27.26 21.15 17.69
CA THR A 91 27.52 19.92 16.94
C THR A 91 29.02 19.59 16.85
N LEU A 92 29.40 18.38 17.24
CA LEU A 92 30.69 17.75 16.94
C LEU A 92 30.49 16.67 15.86
N TYR A 93 31.28 16.74 14.79
CA TYR A 93 31.34 15.74 13.72
C TYR A 93 32.14 14.50 14.16
N PRO A 94 31.71 13.27 13.84
CA PRO A 94 32.58 12.11 13.95
C PRO A 94 33.30 11.79 12.63
N GLY A 95 34.58 11.42 12.77
CA GLY A 95 35.53 11.13 11.71
C GLY A 95 35.31 9.80 10.97
N LYS A 96 36.01 9.69 9.84
CA LYS A 96 35.97 8.58 8.87
C LYS A 96 36.60 7.31 9.44
N VAL A 97 35.90 6.18 9.37
CA VAL A 97 36.44 4.83 9.60
C VAL A 97 36.60 4.12 8.25
N LYS A 98 37.79 3.58 7.98
CA LYS A 98 38.10 2.76 6.79
C LYS A 98 37.76 1.29 7.07
N VAL A 99 37.00 0.67 6.19
CA VAL A 99 36.68 -0.78 6.21
C VAL A 99 37.56 -1.50 5.19
N LYS A 100 38.21 -2.59 5.61
CA LYS A 100 38.93 -3.54 4.72
C LYS A 100 38.00 -4.72 4.41
N ALA A 101 37.97 -5.13 3.15
CA ALA A 101 37.23 -6.31 2.67
C ALA A 101 38.06 -7.60 2.81
N PRO A 102 37.45 -8.76 3.11
CA PRO A 102 38.11 -10.06 3.05
C PRO A 102 37.92 -10.74 1.68
N VAL A 103 38.98 -11.44 1.27
CA VAL A 103 39.16 -12.21 0.05
C VAL A 103 38.53 -13.60 0.20
N VAL A 104 37.83 -14.06 -0.85
CA VAL A 104 37.21 -15.39 -0.95
C VAL A 104 38.16 -16.33 -1.69
N THR A 105 38.44 -17.50 -1.11
CA THR A 105 39.20 -18.59 -1.76
C THR A 105 38.25 -19.78 -1.97
N THR A 106 38.08 -20.18 -3.23
CA THR A 106 37.25 -21.32 -3.66
C THR A 106 38.10 -22.59 -3.76
N ALA A 107 37.65 -23.69 -3.16
CA ALA A 107 38.21 -25.02 -3.38
C ALA A 107 37.14 -25.92 -4.01
N LEU A 108 37.48 -26.54 -5.14
CA LEU A 108 36.70 -27.55 -5.85
C LEU A 108 37.10 -28.94 -5.35
N THR A 109 36.12 -29.76 -4.99
CA THR A 109 36.33 -31.19 -4.72
C THR A 109 35.37 -32.00 -5.57
N SER A 110 35.92 -32.76 -6.53
CA SER A 110 35.20 -33.77 -7.30
C SER A 110 35.09 -35.06 -6.49
N VAL A 111 33.91 -35.68 -6.44
CA VAL A 111 33.77 -37.06 -5.97
C VAL A 111 32.79 -37.82 -6.88
N ALA A 112 33.16 -39.07 -7.11
CA ALA A 112 32.74 -39.95 -8.18
C ALA A 112 31.35 -40.58 -8.02
N SER A 113 30.86 -41.02 -9.17
CA SER A 113 29.67 -41.83 -9.45
C SER A 113 29.69 -43.18 -8.73
N SER A 114 28.57 -43.55 -8.10
CA SER A 114 28.28 -44.92 -7.67
C SER A 114 26.79 -45.21 -7.88
N CYS A 115 26.50 -46.27 -8.64
CA CYS A 115 25.17 -46.76 -8.94
C CYS A 115 24.68 -47.66 -7.79
N PHE A 116 23.56 -47.28 -7.16
CA PHE A 116 22.81 -48.18 -6.28
C PHE A 116 21.37 -48.30 -6.78
N THR A 117 20.93 -49.55 -6.95
CA THR A 117 19.55 -49.91 -7.23
C THR A 117 18.80 -49.99 -5.89
N VAL A 118 17.89 -49.05 -5.63
CA VAL A 118 17.08 -49.02 -4.41
C VAL A 118 15.67 -49.54 -4.73
N VAL A 119 15.27 -50.58 -4.00
CA VAL A 119 13.91 -51.11 -3.93
C VAL A 119 13.02 -50.06 -3.27
N VAL A 120 12.00 -49.56 -3.98
CA VAL A 120 11.08 -48.54 -3.48
C VAL A 120 9.93 -49.22 -2.73
N THR A 121 10.04 -49.21 -1.41
CA THR A 121 8.88 -49.31 -0.50
C THR A 121 8.11 -47.99 -0.59
N SER A 122 6.80 -48.04 -0.76
CA SER A 122 5.93 -46.87 -0.96
C SER A 122 5.98 -45.90 0.22
N SER A 123 6.87 -44.92 0.09
CA SER A 123 6.99 -43.71 0.92
C SER A 123 5.81 -42.76 0.67
N PRO A 124 5.41 -41.93 1.66
CA PRO A 124 4.54 -40.78 1.40
C PRO A 124 5.06 -40.02 0.19
N THR A 125 4.17 -39.71 -0.75
CA THR A 125 4.48 -39.12 -2.05
C THR A 125 5.41 -37.93 -1.83
N PRO A 126 6.66 -37.96 -2.34
CA PRO A 126 7.58 -36.84 -2.16
C PRO A 126 6.89 -35.59 -2.67
N GLN A 127 6.74 -34.57 -1.81
CA GLN A 127 6.20 -33.26 -2.19
C GLN A 127 6.79 -32.89 -3.54
N ALA A 128 5.95 -32.84 -4.58
CA ALA A 128 6.40 -32.72 -5.95
C ALA A 128 7.29 -31.48 -6.05
N SER A 129 8.60 -31.68 -6.23
CA SER A 129 9.54 -30.57 -6.24
C SER A 129 9.43 -29.83 -7.58
N ILE A 130 9.60 -28.50 -7.57
CA ILE A 130 9.63 -27.71 -8.81
C ILE A 130 10.71 -28.31 -9.75
N PRO A 131 10.41 -28.53 -11.04
CA PRO A 131 11.39 -28.96 -12.03
C PRO A 131 12.65 -28.09 -12.06
N ALA A 132 13.82 -28.68 -12.27
CA ALA A 132 15.10 -27.97 -12.20
C ALA A 132 15.16 -26.74 -13.12
N HIS A 133 14.74 -26.88 -14.38
CA HIS A 133 14.73 -25.79 -15.37
C HIS A 133 13.86 -24.59 -14.98
N ILE A 134 12.85 -24.78 -14.12
CA ILE A 134 12.01 -23.69 -13.61
C ILE A 134 12.72 -22.98 -12.45
N LYS A 135 13.43 -23.72 -11.59
CA LYS A 135 14.10 -23.19 -10.39
C LYS A 135 15.10 -22.07 -10.71
N ASP A 136 15.80 -22.17 -11.83
CA ASP A 136 16.87 -21.23 -12.20
C ASP A 136 16.36 -19.80 -12.39
N LEU A 137 15.18 -19.64 -13.00
CA LEU A 137 14.55 -18.33 -13.23
C LEU A 137 13.52 -17.95 -12.17
N TRP A 138 13.19 -18.87 -11.26
CA TRP A 138 12.08 -18.72 -10.31
C TRP A 138 12.21 -17.44 -9.48
N ARG A 139 13.34 -17.28 -8.78
CA ARG A 139 13.53 -16.16 -7.84
C ARG A 139 13.87 -14.84 -8.53
N CYS A 140 14.61 -14.90 -9.62
CA CYS A 140 15.20 -13.71 -10.24
C CYS A 140 14.32 -13.11 -11.35
N VAL A 141 13.38 -13.87 -11.90
CA VAL A 141 12.57 -13.45 -13.05
C VAL A 141 11.10 -13.74 -12.83
N PHE A 142 10.74 -14.98 -12.48
CA PHE A 142 9.32 -15.37 -12.33
C PHE A 142 8.63 -14.63 -11.18
N LEU A 143 9.21 -14.65 -9.97
CA LEU A 143 8.62 -13.95 -8.82
C LEU A 143 8.55 -12.42 -9.03
N PRO A 144 9.60 -11.72 -9.49
CA PRO A 144 9.50 -10.30 -9.82
C PRO A 144 8.40 -9.99 -10.85
N THR A 145 8.26 -10.82 -11.88
CA THR A 145 7.21 -10.66 -12.91
C THR A 145 5.82 -10.89 -12.33
N LEU A 146 5.66 -11.90 -11.46
CA LEU A 146 4.41 -12.17 -10.75
C LEU A 146 4.04 -11.03 -9.80
N ASN A 147 5.01 -10.52 -9.03
CA ASN A 147 4.79 -9.39 -8.12
C ASN A 147 4.41 -8.13 -8.89
N SER A 148 5.02 -7.89 -10.05
CA SER A 148 4.66 -6.77 -10.93
C SER A 148 3.23 -6.91 -11.46
N HIS A 149 2.81 -8.12 -11.84
CA HIS A 149 1.44 -8.40 -12.24
C HIS A 149 0.44 -8.12 -11.10
N VAL A 150 0.66 -8.74 -9.93
CA VAL A 150 -0.20 -8.60 -8.75
C VAL A 150 -0.26 -7.14 -8.28
N GLY A 151 0.89 -6.46 -8.23
CA GLY A 151 0.98 -5.07 -7.82
C GLY A 151 0.25 -4.11 -8.74
N SER A 152 0.15 -4.44 -10.03
CA SER A 152 -0.56 -3.65 -11.04
C SER A 152 -2.03 -4.04 -11.20
N SER A 153 -2.49 -5.09 -10.50
CA SER A 153 -3.88 -5.53 -10.57
C SER A 153 -4.84 -4.48 -10.00
N GLN A 154 -6.00 -4.37 -10.63
CA GLN A 154 -7.11 -3.56 -10.11
C GLN A 154 -7.90 -4.30 -9.02
N MET A 155 -7.71 -5.61 -8.90
CA MET A 155 -8.42 -6.48 -7.96
C MET A 155 -7.41 -7.40 -7.26
N PRO A 156 -6.51 -6.83 -6.42
CA PRO A 156 -5.36 -7.55 -5.87
C PRO A 156 -5.71 -8.79 -5.05
N TRP A 157 -6.97 -8.93 -4.60
CA TRP A 157 -7.49 -10.09 -3.86
C TRP A 157 -7.94 -11.26 -4.73
N GLU A 158 -8.33 -10.98 -5.97
CA GLU A 158 -8.74 -12.01 -6.94
C GLU A 158 -7.55 -12.59 -7.71
N GLU A 159 -6.38 -11.95 -7.60
CA GLU A 159 -5.12 -12.43 -8.16
C GLU A 159 -4.67 -13.78 -7.57
N GLY A 160 -3.82 -14.49 -8.30
CA GLY A 160 -3.32 -15.81 -7.89
C GLY A 160 -4.22 -16.98 -8.32
N ASP A 161 -5.16 -16.72 -9.22
CA ASP A 161 -5.86 -17.77 -9.95
C ASP A 161 -4.96 -18.41 -11.03
N LEU A 162 -5.46 -19.47 -11.67
CA LEU A 162 -4.71 -20.17 -12.71
C LEU A 162 -4.41 -19.28 -13.91
N ALA A 163 -5.33 -18.38 -14.29
CA ALA A 163 -5.17 -17.54 -15.46
C ALA A 163 -4.03 -16.52 -15.27
N CYS A 164 -4.02 -15.82 -14.13
CA CYS A 164 -2.94 -14.91 -13.74
C CYS A 164 -1.58 -15.60 -13.73
N ILE A 165 -1.47 -16.71 -12.99
CA ILE A 165 -0.17 -17.40 -12.84
C ILE A 165 0.29 -17.97 -14.19
N LYS A 166 -0.65 -18.43 -15.03
CA LYS A 166 -0.36 -18.92 -16.37
C LYS A 166 0.14 -17.83 -17.31
N ASP A 167 -0.45 -16.63 -17.31
CA ASP A 167 0.03 -15.50 -18.13
C ASP A 167 1.50 -15.19 -17.82
N VAL A 168 1.81 -15.04 -16.52
CA VAL A 168 3.18 -14.79 -16.07
C VAL A 168 4.12 -15.96 -16.41
N PHE A 169 3.65 -17.20 -16.24
CA PHE A 169 4.45 -18.38 -16.54
C PHE A 169 4.80 -18.47 -18.04
N ASP A 170 3.83 -18.22 -18.91
CA ASP A 170 4.02 -18.28 -20.36
C ASP A 170 4.96 -17.15 -20.85
N ILE A 171 4.97 -15.99 -20.18
CA ILE A 171 5.93 -14.90 -20.44
C ILE A 171 7.36 -15.30 -20.06
N VAL A 172 7.54 -15.93 -18.90
CA VAL A 172 8.88 -16.25 -18.35
C VAL A 172 9.46 -17.51 -18.98
N TYR A 173 8.60 -18.47 -19.35
CA TYR A 173 8.98 -19.77 -19.90
C TYR A 173 8.32 -20.07 -21.26
N PRO A 174 8.46 -19.21 -22.29
CA PRO A 174 7.69 -19.29 -23.54
C PRO A 174 7.93 -20.55 -24.37
N ARG A 175 9.01 -21.29 -24.10
CA ARG A 175 9.38 -22.55 -24.78
C ARG A 175 9.17 -23.78 -23.91
N SER A 176 8.60 -23.62 -22.72
CA SER A 176 8.38 -24.74 -21.82
C SER A 176 7.21 -25.58 -22.31
N LEU A 177 7.42 -26.90 -22.36
CA LEU A 177 6.34 -27.87 -22.59
C LEU A 177 5.58 -28.19 -21.29
N TYR A 178 5.95 -27.55 -20.18
CA TYR A 178 5.33 -27.75 -18.87
C TYR A 178 3.91 -27.18 -18.89
N LYS A 179 2.91 -28.05 -18.79
CA LYS A 179 1.50 -27.67 -18.67
C LYS A 179 1.23 -27.26 -17.22
N LEU A 180 0.91 -25.99 -16.98
CA LEU A 180 0.55 -25.49 -15.67
C LEU A 180 -0.92 -25.86 -15.34
N GLU A 181 -1.13 -26.56 -14.24
CA GLU A 181 -2.43 -27.01 -13.73
C GLU A 181 -2.54 -26.69 -12.23
N ILE A 182 -3.76 -26.65 -11.68
CA ILE A 182 -4.02 -26.30 -10.27
C ILE A 182 -3.34 -27.29 -9.30
N SER A 183 -3.27 -28.57 -9.69
CA SER A 183 -2.62 -29.63 -8.91
C SER A 183 -1.08 -29.57 -8.96
N ASN A 184 -0.51 -28.70 -9.81
CA ASN A 184 0.93 -28.65 -9.98
C ASN A 184 1.64 -27.92 -8.83
N PRO A 185 2.82 -28.40 -8.42
CA PRO A 185 3.59 -27.75 -7.35
C PRO A 185 4.06 -26.34 -7.71
N VAL A 186 4.21 -26.05 -9.01
CA VAL A 186 4.56 -24.72 -9.50
C VAL A 186 3.41 -23.74 -9.25
N PHE A 187 2.18 -24.15 -9.55
CA PHE A 187 0.99 -23.34 -9.31
C PHE A 187 0.79 -23.11 -7.81
N THR A 188 0.78 -24.17 -7.00
CA THR A 188 0.63 -24.05 -5.54
C THR A 188 1.65 -23.09 -4.95
N LYS A 189 2.93 -23.21 -5.34
CA LYS A 189 3.98 -22.32 -4.83
C LYS A 189 3.87 -20.89 -5.34
N ALA A 190 3.39 -20.66 -6.57
CA ALA A 190 3.13 -19.31 -7.06
C ALA A 190 1.95 -18.68 -6.31
N GLN A 191 0.88 -19.45 -6.08
CA GLN A 191 -0.27 -19.02 -5.32
C GLN A 191 0.08 -18.69 -3.86
N ASP A 192 0.84 -19.56 -3.19
CA ASP A 192 1.38 -19.29 -1.85
C ASP A 192 2.15 -17.96 -1.83
N ARG A 193 2.92 -17.67 -2.89
CA ARG A 193 3.68 -16.41 -2.99
C ARG A 193 2.79 -15.19 -3.16
N VAL A 194 1.66 -15.30 -3.86
CA VAL A 194 0.67 -14.22 -3.95
C VAL A 194 0.07 -13.93 -2.57
N TYR A 195 -0.27 -14.97 -1.80
CA TYR A 195 -0.79 -14.81 -0.44
C TYR A 195 0.25 -14.28 0.55
N ASP A 196 1.50 -14.76 0.45
CA ASP A 196 2.64 -14.24 1.21
C ASP A 196 2.80 -12.74 0.93
N HIS A 197 2.65 -12.32 -0.33
CA HIS A 197 2.78 -10.92 -0.74
C HIS A 197 1.73 -10.01 -0.09
N ARG A 198 0.46 -10.45 -0.07
CA ARG A 198 -0.62 -9.72 0.62
C ARG A 198 -0.31 -9.55 2.11
N THR A 199 0.15 -10.62 2.75
CA THR A 199 0.54 -10.61 4.16
C THR A 199 1.79 -9.74 4.40
N TRP A 200 2.71 -9.72 3.43
CA TRP A 200 3.93 -8.93 3.50
C TRP A 200 3.65 -7.44 3.57
N PHE A 201 2.70 -6.90 2.80
CA PHE A 201 2.31 -5.48 2.89
C PHE A 201 1.85 -5.11 4.31
N ALA A 202 0.98 -5.93 4.89
CA ALA A 202 0.51 -5.74 6.26
C ALA A 202 1.66 -5.81 7.29
N GLY A 203 2.59 -6.74 7.12
CA GLY A 203 3.77 -6.84 7.97
C GLY A 203 4.67 -5.60 7.89
N GLN A 204 5.00 -5.15 6.67
CA GLN A 204 5.82 -3.95 6.46
C GLN A 204 5.15 -2.69 7.02
N ALA A 205 3.85 -2.57 6.82
CA ALA A 205 3.02 -1.50 7.38
C ALA A 205 3.15 -1.41 8.90
N VAL A 206 2.91 -2.53 9.59
CA VAL A 206 3.01 -2.61 11.06
C VAL A 206 4.42 -2.29 11.53
N ASP A 207 5.45 -2.82 10.87
CA ASP A 207 6.85 -2.57 11.23
C ASP A 207 7.22 -1.08 11.14
N HIS A 208 6.83 -0.42 10.04
CA HIS A 208 7.14 0.99 9.82
C HIS A 208 6.41 1.92 10.80
N VAL A 209 5.13 1.67 11.05
CA VAL A 209 4.33 2.49 11.99
C VAL A 209 4.77 2.25 13.43
N SER A 210 5.02 1.00 13.81
CA SER A 210 5.56 0.66 15.14
C SER A 210 6.91 1.34 15.37
N SER A 211 7.78 1.35 14.35
CA SER A 211 9.07 2.04 14.44
C SER A 211 8.91 3.56 14.60
N PHE A 212 7.92 4.16 13.91
CA PHE A 212 7.60 5.58 14.02
C PHE A 212 7.07 5.95 15.41
N PHE A 213 6.10 5.21 15.95
CA PHE A 213 5.59 5.42 17.31
C PHE A 213 6.58 5.01 18.40
N GLY A 214 7.60 4.20 18.08
CA GLY A 214 8.73 3.92 18.97
C GLY A 214 9.75 5.07 19.09
N THR A 215 9.53 6.19 18.40
CA THR A 215 10.42 7.36 18.52
C THR A 215 10.18 8.14 19.81
N LYS A 216 11.21 8.87 20.28
CA LYS A 216 11.17 9.63 21.53
C LYS A 216 10.01 10.62 21.64
N ALA A 217 9.54 11.15 20.52
CA ALA A 217 8.42 12.08 20.49
C ALA A 217 7.13 11.46 21.05
N PHE A 218 6.85 10.21 20.71
CA PHE A 218 5.67 9.49 21.20
C PHE A 218 5.94 8.78 22.52
N THR A 219 7.12 8.16 22.70
CA THR A 219 7.41 7.39 23.92
C THR A 219 7.60 8.27 25.15
N ASN A 220 8.08 9.50 25.00
CA ASN A 220 8.28 10.43 26.12
C ASN A 220 7.09 11.36 26.36
N ALA A 221 6.01 11.23 25.58
CA ALA A 221 4.78 11.99 25.82
C ALA A 221 4.20 11.65 27.21
N LYS A 222 3.52 12.61 27.84
CA LYS A 222 2.88 12.41 29.17
C LYS A 222 1.88 11.23 29.15
N ASN A 223 1.18 11.05 28.03
CA ASN A 223 0.30 9.92 27.78
C ASN A 223 0.53 9.38 26.35
N PRO A 224 1.48 8.44 26.16
CA PRO A 224 1.86 7.92 24.85
C PRO A 224 0.67 7.33 24.10
N LYS A 225 -0.14 6.50 24.77
CA LYS A 225 -1.31 5.84 24.18
C LYS A 225 -2.30 6.85 23.62
N ALA A 226 -2.75 7.82 24.43
CA ALA A 226 -3.68 8.84 23.96
C ALA A 226 -3.09 9.69 22.82
N THR A 227 -1.80 10.01 22.89
CA THR A 227 -1.10 10.78 21.85
C THR A 227 -1.07 10.01 20.52
N ILE A 228 -0.75 8.72 20.55
CA ILE A 228 -0.75 7.83 19.38
C ILE A 228 -2.16 7.70 18.81
N ALA A 229 -3.18 7.52 19.67
CA ALA A 229 -4.57 7.42 19.23
C ALA A 229 -5.01 8.67 18.47
N VAL A 230 -4.80 9.86 19.04
CA VAL A 230 -5.15 11.14 18.41
C VAL A 230 -4.39 11.34 17.10
N TYR A 231 -3.08 11.05 17.08
CA TYR A 231 -2.27 11.18 15.87
C TYR A 231 -2.73 10.23 14.77
N THR A 232 -3.01 8.97 15.11
CA THR A 232 -3.51 7.95 14.19
C THR A 232 -4.83 8.36 13.58
N ALA A 233 -5.73 8.84 14.43
CA ALA A 233 -7.05 9.29 14.06
C ALA A 233 -6.96 10.48 13.07
N TYR A 234 -6.08 11.46 13.34
CA TYR A 234 -5.76 12.54 12.39
C TYR A 234 -5.18 12.02 11.06
N THR A 235 -4.25 11.08 11.15
CA THR A 235 -3.51 10.55 9.99
C THR A 235 -4.41 9.78 9.02
N LEU A 236 -5.49 9.18 9.53
CA LEU A 236 -6.51 8.43 8.78
C LEU A 236 -7.59 9.31 8.12
N GLN A 237 -7.57 10.63 8.34
CA GLN A 237 -8.44 11.55 7.62
C GLN A 237 -8.15 11.49 6.10
N PRO A 238 -9.11 11.84 5.22
CA PRO A 238 -8.94 11.74 3.76
C PRO A 238 -7.75 12.56 3.24
N ASP A 239 -7.49 13.70 3.88
CA ASP A 239 -6.37 14.61 3.56
C ASP A 239 -5.19 14.46 4.55
N GLY A 240 -5.18 13.34 5.29
CA GLY A 240 -4.24 13.06 6.36
C GLY A 240 -2.88 12.57 5.88
N LEU A 241 -1.92 12.56 6.81
CA LEU A 241 -0.52 12.22 6.53
C LEU A 241 -0.33 10.76 6.08
N MET A 242 -1.35 9.90 6.18
CA MET A 242 -1.23 8.50 5.76
C MET A 242 -0.96 8.41 4.26
N LEU A 243 -1.68 9.21 3.48
CA LEU A 243 -1.60 9.16 2.03
C LEU A 243 -0.79 10.32 1.47
N TRP A 244 -0.85 11.49 2.09
CA TRP A 244 -0.29 12.71 1.53
C TRP A 244 1.12 13.00 2.04
N ARG A 245 2.00 13.45 1.13
CA ARG A 245 3.34 13.96 1.47
C ARG A 245 3.24 15.21 2.35
N ASN A 246 2.38 16.14 1.95
CA ASN A 246 2.04 17.34 2.70
C ASN A 246 0.51 17.32 2.91
N PRO A 247 0.03 16.91 4.10
CA PRO A 247 -1.41 16.89 4.38
C PRO A 247 -1.97 18.31 4.48
N ALA A 248 -3.29 18.44 4.39
CA ALA A 248 -3.96 19.71 4.62
C ALA A 248 -3.70 20.20 6.06
N ASP A 249 -3.49 21.50 6.24
CA ASP A 249 -3.30 22.11 7.56
C ASP A 249 -4.69 22.41 8.15
N GLU A 250 -5.08 21.76 9.25
CA GLU A 250 -6.44 21.91 9.85
C GLU A 250 -6.78 23.37 10.17
N ASP A 251 -5.78 24.22 10.42
CA ASP A 251 -5.98 25.62 10.77
C ASP A 251 -6.03 26.56 9.56
N LYS A 252 -5.70 26.05 8.37
CA LYS A 252 -5.65 26.86 7.15
C LYS A 252 -6.48 26.20 6.08
N ASP A 253 -7.74 26.62 6.02
CA ASP A 253 -8.72 26.28 4.98
C ASP A 253 -8.25 26.54 3.53
N THR A 254 -7.05 27.09 3.33
CA THR A 254 -6.51 27.50 2.03
C THR A 254 -5.41 26.60 1.50
N VAL A 255 -4.82 25.71 2.31
CA VAL A 255 -3.71 24.86 1.84
C VAL A 255 -4.24 23.50 1.43
N GLU A 256 -4.34 23.29 0.12
CA GLU A 256 -4.67 21.99 -0.45
C GLU A 256 -3.57 20.96 -0.14
N PRO A 257 -3.95 19.69 0.13
CA PRO A 257 -2.97 18.64 0.36
C PRO A 257 -2.18 18.34 -0.92
N GLU A 258 -0.91 17.96 -0.77
CA GLU A 258 0.01 17.76 -1.88
C GLU A 258 0.73 16.40 -1.80
N GLY A 259 0.92 15.76 -2.97
CA GLY A 259 1.64 14.49 -3.09
C GLY A 259 0.84 13.30 -2.56
N LEU A 260 -0.30 13.01 -3.18
CA LEU A 260 -1.11 11.84 -2.86
C LEU A 260 -0.32 10.54 -3.12
N PHE A 261 -0.39 9.61 -2.17
CA PHE A 261 0.41 8.37 -2.08
C PHE A 261 1.93 8.57 -1.94
N GLU A 262 2.39 9.79 -1.71
CA GLU A 262 3.80 10.11 -1.49
C GLU A 262 4.15 10.32 0.00
N SER A 263 3.27 9.87 0.91
CA SER A 263 3.59 9.94 2.34
C SER A 263 4.87 9.17 2.67
N PRO A 264 5.61 9.55 3.72
CA PRO A 264 6.81 8.82 4.13
C PRO A 264 6.56 7.35 4.46
N PHE A 265 5.35 6.97 4.88
CA PHE A 265 4.95 5.59 5.13
C PHE A 265 4.75 4.82 3.82
N MET A 266 3.99 5.40 2.88
CA MET A 266 3.80 4.82 1.54
C MET A 266 5.14 4.63 0.84
N VAL A 267 5.99 5.66 0.82
CA VAL A 267 7.32 5.60 0.20
C VAL A 267 8.19 4.52 0.84
N ALA A 268 8.20 4.38 2.17
CA ALA A 268 9.01 3.37 2.83
C ALA A 268 8.62 1.93 2.44
N ILE A 269 7.32 1.64 2.41
CA ILE A 269 6.79 0.31 2.07
C ILE A 269 6.94 0.04 0.57
N MET A 270 6.48 0.98 -0.27
CA MET A 270 6.46 0.82 -1.72
C MET A 270 7.87 0.79 -2.33
N SER A 271 8.84 1.52 -1.76
CA SER A 271 10.23 1.44 -2.23
C SER A 271 10.88 0.06 -1.98
N SER A 272 10.40 -0.69 -0.99
CA SER A 272 10.81 -2.08 -0.79
C SER A 272 10.15 -3.00 -1.81
N PHE A 273 8.86 -2.80 -2.07
CA PHE A 273 8.11 -3.56 -3.07
C PHE A 273 8.65 -3.36 -4.49
N VAL A 274 8.96 -2.13 -4.89
CA VAL A 274 9.55 -1.81 -6.21
C VAL A 274 10.87 -2.55 -6.43
N LYS A 275 11.67 -2.77 -5.38
CA LYS A 275 12.91 -3.57 -5.49
C LYS A 275 12.62 -5.05 -5.74
N GLU A 276 11.53 -5.59 -5.19
CA GLU A 276 11.15 -6.99 -5.44
C GLU A 276 10.68 -7.23 -6.87
N MET A 277 10.19 -6.19 -7.55
CA MET A 277 9.82 -6.25 -8.96
C MET A 277 11.01 -6.10 -9.91
N MET A 278 12.20 -5.74 -9.41
CA MET A 278 13.39 -5.64 -10.24
C MET A 278 13.71 -7.01 -10.85
N GLY A 279 13.77 -7.06 -12.18
CA GLY A 279 13.91 -8.30 -12.93
C GLY A 279 12.61 -8.82 -13.55
N SER A 280 11.50 -8.10 -13.39
CA SER A 280 10.27 -8.36 -14.16
C SER A 280 10.54 -8.28 -15.67
N LEU A 281 9.99 -9.22 -16.44
CA LEU A 281 10.08 -9.21 -17.91
C LEU A 281 9.02 -8.33 -18.59
N LYS A 282 7.99 -7.91 -17.85
CA LYS A 282 6.88 -7.13 -18.38
C LYS A 282 6.58 -5.98 -17.44
N ASP A 283 6.36 -4.82 -18.03
CA ASP A 283 5.78 -3.68 -17.34
C ASP A 283 4.26 -3.80 -17.44
N TYR A 284 3.61 -4.02 -16.30
CA TYR A 284 2.15 -4.12 -16.20
C TYR A 284 1.51 -2.74 -15.96
N GLY A 285 2.30 -1.67 -15.95
CA GLY A 285 1.85 -0.30 -15.78
C GLY A 285 1.79 0.11 -14.32
N CYS A 286 0.74 0.85 -13.98
CA CYS A 286 0.64 1.49 -12.68
C CYS A 286 0.32 0.50 -11.55
N LEU A 287 0.90 0.72 -10.37
CA LEU A 287 0.84 -0.19 -9.22
C LEU A 287 -0.45 -0.05 -8.39
N TYR A 288 -1.61 -0.17 -9.04
CA TYR A 288 -2.92 -0.01 -8.41
C TYR A 288 -3.10 -0.87 -7.16
N GLY A 289 -2.89 -2.18 -7.29
CA GLY A 289 -3.12 -3.16 -6.24
C GLY A 289 -2.16 -2.99 -5.08
N ALA A 290 -0.87 -2.73 -5.35
CA ALA A 290 0.12 -2.54 -4.31
C ALA A 290 -0.12 -1.25 -3.50
N ILE A 291 -0.52 -0.16 -4.15
CA ILE A 291 -0.91 1.08 -3.45
C ILE A 291 -2.16 0.85 -2.60
N GLY A 292 -3.18 0.17 -3.14
CA GLY A 292 -4.39 -0.18 -2.39
C GLY A 292 -4.12 -1.02 -1.15
N LEU A 293 -3.32 -2.09 -1.30
CA LEU A 293 -2.90 -2.95 -0.18
C LEU A 293 -2.10 -2.18 0.87
N THR A 294 -1.22 -1.28 0.46
CA THR A 294 -0.45 -0.46 1.40
C THR A 294 -1.35 0.54 2.13
N ALA A 295 -2.23 1.23 1.42
CA ALA A 295 -3.12 2.23 2.01
C ALA A 295 -4.08 1.64 3.06
N SER A 296 -4.53 0.41 2.86
CA SER A 296 -5.52 -0.25 3.73
C SER A 296 -4.98 -0.80 5.06
N THR A 297 -3.66 -0.99 5.19
CA THR A 297 -3.11 -1.87 6.24
C THR A 297 -2.46 -1.17 7.44
N VAL A 298 -2.28 0.15 7.39
CA VAL A 298 -1.18 0.79 8.16
C VAL A 298 -1.61 1.41 9.50
N PHE A 299 -2.71 2.18 9.55
CA PHE A 299 -3.00 3.00 10.74
C PHE A 299 -4.22 2.54 11.56
N SER A 300 -5.17 1.82 10.98
CA SER A 300 -6.38 1.38 11.70
C SER A 300 -6.05 0.54 12.94
N MET A 301 -4.93 -0.18 12.94
CA MET A 301 -4.46 -1.01 14.06
C MET A 301 -4.01 -0.22 15.29
N PHE A 302 -3.75 1.08 15.15
CA PHE A 302 -3.24 1.96 16.21
C PHE A 302 -4.29 2.96 16.72
N LEU A 303 -5.55 2.82 16.29
CA LEU A 303 -6.64 3.73 16.67
C LEU A 303 -6.83 3.84 18.19
N THR A 304 -6.57 2.76 18.94
CA THR A 304 -6.66 2.74 20.40
C THR A 304 -5.42 3.32 21.10
N GLY A 305 -4.40 3.72 20.33
CA GLY A 305 -3.11 4.18 20.84
C GLY A 305 -2.09 3.07 21.10
N GLU A 306 -2.48 1.82 20.91
CA GLU A 306 -1.63 0.64 21.00
C GLU A 306 -1.84 -0.23 19.77
N LEU A 307 -0.85 -1.04 19.42
CA LEU A 307 -0.98 -2.00 18.33
C LEU A 307 -1.99 -3.08 18.73
N VAL A 308 -3.15 -3.08 18.10
CA VAL A 308 -4.15 -4.14 18.23
C VAL A 308 -4.10 -5.00 16.97
N MET A 309 -3.45 -6.16 17.05
CA MET A 309 -3.46 -7.15 15.97
C MET A 309 -4.64 -8.09 16.16
N ASN A 310 -5.71 -7.91 15.38
CA ASN A 310 -6.71 -8.97 15.20
C ASN A 310 -6.51 -9.59 13.81
N ALA A 311 -6.39 -10.92 13.75
CA ALA A 311 -6.28 -11.66 12.50
C ALA A 311 -7.45 -11.34 11.54
N GLU A 312 -8.61 -11.00 12.09
CA GLU A 312 -9.79 -10.63 11.30
C GLU A 312 -9.62 -9.30 10.57
N GLN A 313 -8.80 -8.36 11.07
CA GLN A 313 -8.67 -7.02 10.47
C GLN A 313 -8.11 -7.02 9.05
N PHE A 314 -7.37 -8.07 8.67
CA PHE A 314 -6.82 -8.22 7.33
C PHE A 314 -7.60 -9.19 6.44
N LEU A 315 -8.77 -9.65 6.89
CA LEU A 315 -9.66 -10.44 6.05
C LEU A 315 -10.19 -9.57 4.91
N HIS A 316 -10.29 -10.19 3.73
CA HIS A 316 -10.83 -9.57 2.52
C HIS A 316 -12.14 -8.80 2.78
N GLU A 317 -13.04 -9.37 3.58
CA GLU A 317 -14.35 -8.79 3.90
C GLU A 317 -14.23 -7.41 4.59
N ASN A 318 -13.16 -7.17 5.34
CA ASN A 318 -12.97 -5.95 6.12
C ASN A 318 -12.23 -4.86 5.33
N ILE A 319 -11.33 -5.23 4.43
CA ILE A 319 -10.43 -4.27 3.75
C ILE A 319 -10.67 -4.13 2.24
N SER A 320 -11.40 -5.04 1.61
CA SER A 320 -11.72 -4.99 0.17
C SER A 320 -12.30 -3.63 -0.23
N THR A 321 -13.29 -3.14 0.52
CA THR A 321 -13.93 -1.87 0.22
C THR A 321 -12.98 -0.67 0.27
N ILE A 322 -12.05 -0.65 1.23
CA ILE A 322 -11.02 0.40 1.36
C ILE A 322 -10.06 0.32 0.17
N ILE A 323 -9.69 -0.90 -0.23
CA ILE A 323 -8.81 -1.13 -1.37
C ILE A 323 -9.49 -0.71 -2.67
N ASP A 324 -10.76 -1.04 -2.87
CA ASP A 324 -11.52 -0.67 -4.06
C ASP A 324 -11.66 0.85 -4.19
N ASP A 325 -11.97 1.54 -3.08
CA ASP A 325 -12.03 3.00 -3.03
C ASP A 325 -10.65 3.62 -3.34
N CYS A 326 -9.58 3.08 -2.75
CA CYS A 326 -8.21 3.53 -3.02
C CYS A 326 -7.82 3.29 -4.49
N VAL A 327 -8.08 2.11 -5.04
CA VAL A 327 -7.82 1.78 -6.45
C VAL A 327 -8.62 2.70 -7.38
N SER A 328 -9.85 3.05 -7.02
CA SER A 328 -10.67 4.01 -7.76
C SER A 328 -10.04 5.41 -7.76
N ASP A 329 -9.49 5.86 -6.64
CA ASP A 329 -8.80 7.16 -6.53
C ASP A 329 -7.48 7.15 -7.32
N VAL A 330 -6.72 6.06 -7.21
CA VAL A 330 -5.45 5.86 -7.92
C VAL A 330 -5.63 5.85 -9.45
N LYS A 331 -6.75 5.32 -9.97
CA LYS A 331 -7.08 5.35 -11.41
C LYS A 331 -7.34 6.75 -11.98
N GLN A 332 -7.63 7.73 -11.13
CA GLN A 332 -7.90 9.10 -11.55
C GLN A 332 -6.63 9.96 -11.60
N LEU A 333 -5.49 9.41 -11.19
CA LEU A 333 -4.21 10.10 -11.22
C LEU A 333 -3.75 10.37 -12.66
N SER A 334 -3.25 11.58 -12.89
CA SER A 334 -2.58 11.92 -14.14
C SER A 334 -1.26 11.17 -14.29
N GLU A 335 -0.77 11.03 -15.52
CA GLU A 335 0.55 10.45 -15.82
C GLU A 335 1.68 11.16 -15.05
N ARG A 336 1.62 12.49 -14.95
CA ARG A 336 2.57 13.29 -14.18
C ARG A 336 2.56 12.95 -12.68
N CYS A 337 1.39 12.69 -12.10
CA CYS A 337 1.28 12.25 -10.71
C CYS A 337 1.93 10.87 -10.53
N TRP A 338 1.71 9.96 -11.47
CA TRP A 338 2.35 8.65 -11.48
C TRP A 338 3.87 8.74 -11.58
N ASP A 339 4.41 9.60 -12.44
CA ASP A 339 5.85 9.83 -12.53
C ASP A 339 6.43 10.32 -11.21
N SER A 340 5.74 11.24 -10.53
CA SER A 340 6.14 11.74 -9.21
C SER A 340 6.16 10.61 -8.17
N ILE A 341 5.11 9.81 -8.11
CA ILE A 341 4.97 8.66 -7.20
C ILE A 341 6.08 7.63 -7.46
N MET A 342 6.28 7.24 -8.72
CA MET A 342 7.29 6.24 -9.08
C MET A 342 8.72 6.75 -8.85
N MET A 343 8.97 8.04 -9.07
CA MET A 343 10.23 8.68 -8.71
C MET A 343 10.44 8.65 -7.18
N ALA A 344 9.41 8.92 -6.37
CA ALA A 344 9.50 8.85 -4.93
C ALA A 344 9.81 7.43 -4.44
N TYR A 345 9.18 6.41 -5.03
CA TYR A 345 9.38 5.00 -4.65
C TYR A 345 10.72 4.42 -5.13
N SER A 346 11.21 4.90 -6.27
CA SER A 346 12.49 4.45 -6.85
C SER A 346 13.70 5.20 -6.27
N ALA A 347 13.47 6.34 -5.60
CA ALA A 347 14.55 7.10 -4.99
C ALA A 347 15.28 6.24 -3.94
N PRO A 348 16.63 6.27 -3.91
CA PRO A 348 17.35 5.62 -2.83
C PRO A 348 16.92 6.26 -1.52
N LEU A 349 16.37 5.45 -0.61
CA LEU A 349 15.94 5.89 0.72
C LEU A 349 17.10 6.66 1.38
N LYS A 350 16.99 7.99 1.44
CA LYS A 350 17.98 8.83 2.12
C LYS A 350 17.95 8.42 3.59
N LYS A 351 19.11 7.97 4.13
CA LYS A 351 19.27 7.49 5.51
C LYS A 351 18.50 8.37 6.50
N LYS A 352 17.58 7.74 7.26
CA LYS A 352 16.72 8.27 8.34
C LYS A 352 16.54 9.79 8.26
N VAL A 353 15.51 10.23 7.55
CA VAL A 353 14.84 11.49 7.87
C VAL A 353 14.27 11.31 9.27
N VAL A 354 15.00 11.76 10.29
CA VAL A 354 14.40 12.09 11.58
C VAL A 354 13.44 13.23 11.25
N MET A 355 12.15 12.93 11.08
CA MET A 355 11.13 13.97 11.01
C MET A 355 11.38 14.88 12.21
N LYS A 356 11.70 16.15 11.94
CA LYS A 356 11.90 17.14 13.00
C LYS A 356 10.53 17.44 13.61
N MET A 357 10.06 16.56 14.50
CA MET A 357 8.80 16.72 15.21
C MET A 357 8.74 18.04 15.99
N ALA A 358 9.90 18.59 16.36
CA ALA A 358 10.00 19.89 17.02
C ALA A 358 9.30 21.06 16.27
N ALA A 359 9.17 21.01 14.94
CA ALA A 359 8.46 22.06 14.19
C ALA A 359 6.93 21.85 14.15
N MET A 360 6.47 20.61 14.35
CA MET A 360 5.06 20.22 14.36
C MET A 360 4.50 20.27 15.79
N GLU A 361 5.25 19.77 16.78
CA GLU A 361 4.91 19.79 18.22
C GLU A 361 4.82 21.21 18.78
N SER A 362 5.71 22.13 18.38
CA SER A 362 5.67 23.52 18.86
C SER A 362 4.44 24.30 18.38
N LYS A 363 3.74 23.82 17.35
CA LYS A 363 2.47 24.38 16.88
C LYS A 363 1.28 23.59 17.43
N HIS A 364 1.33 22.27 17.44
CA HIS A 364 0.22 21.41 17.89
C HIS A 364 -0.09 21.52 19.39
N CYS A 365 0.89 21.74 20.26
CA CYS A 365 0.63 21.96 21.68
C CYS A 365 -0.10 23.29 21.98
N GLN A 366 -0.18 24.22 21.02
CA GLN A 366 -0.96 25.47 21.16
C GLN A 366 -2.37 25.39 20.54
N LEU A 367 -2.72 24.29 19.86
CA LEU A 367 -3.90 24.20 19.01
C LEU A 367 -5.08 23.43 19.60
N TYR A 368 -4.90 22.74 20.74
CA TYR A 368 -6.05 22.20 21.48
C TYR A 368 -6.73 23.31 22.29
N ARG A 369 -7.53 24.15 21.63
CA ARG A 369 -8.61 24.89 22.31
C ARG A 369 -9.87 24.01 22.27
N PRO A 370 -10.33 23.46 23.41
CA PRO A 370 -11.65 22.84 23.43
C PRO A 370 -12.68 23.87 22.95
N ARG A 371 -13.48 23.50 21.94
CA ARG A 371 -14.61 24.34 21.51
C ARG A 371 -15.50 24.58 22.72
N SER A 372 -15.77 25.86 23.00
CA SER A 372 -16.70 26.28 24.06
C SER A 372 -18.01 25.50 23.93
N PRO A 373 -18.56 24.95 25.03
CA PRO A 373 -19.88 24.37 25.00
C PRO A 373 -20.88 25.50 24.68
N TYR A 374 -21.69 25.29 23.66
CA TYR A 374 -22.96 26.00 23.47
C TYR A 374 -24.08 25.10 23.95
#